data_AF-M1DAF0-F1
#
_entry.id   AF-M1DAF0-F1
#
_cell.length_a   1.000
_cell.length_b   1.000
_cell.length_c   1.000
_cell.angle_alpha   90.00
_cell.angle_beta   90.00
_cell.angle_gamma   90.00
#
_symmetry.space_group_name_H-M   'P 1'
#
loop_
_entity.id
_entity.type
_entity.pdbx_description
1 polymer ?
#
loop_
_entity_poly.entity_id
_entity_poly.type
_entity_poly.pdbx_seq_one_letter_code
_entity_poly.pdbx_strand_id
1 'polypeptide(L)'
;MIPSTPASCKVALRKFKWKDCRYPASTKIASIADQELLRENVVFVIGRNGRLYQYNKVTELWHEHYQSQHLILSRSPGTAMRLSSLSLQGSRFMLSADGGLVEYNWNPSNGWNWIEHRTPDPSVILVGSPGPCFTGAHLFLIGSDGKVYLRFLDDGAWKWRSCGFPYMENEKHVFDNHDRKETCTSDILQIILEKIEENLQALNKNCDSKMFFLRSKEVMGDPLLGGVIAPDLPDDNPHHPFLKG
;
A
#
# COMPACT_ATOMS: atom_id res chain seq x y z
N MET A 1 -28.21 -3.75 47.82
CA MET A 1 -28.09 -3.04 46.54
C MET A 1 -26.86 -2.14 46.61
N ILE A 2 -25.85 -2.40 45.79
CA ILE A 2 -24.65 -1.55 45.66
C ILE A 2 -24.76 -0.88 44.28
N PRO A 3 -24.75 0.46 44.17
CA PRO A 3 -24.86 1.10 42.86
C PRO A 3 -23.51 0.97 42.13
N SER A 4 -23.54 0.38 40.95
CA SER A 4 -22.41 0.34 40.02
C SER A 4 -22.23 1.73 39.40
N THR A 5 -21.17 2.43 39.79
CA THR A 5 -20.71 3.63 39.09
C THR A 5 -20.25 3.27 37.66
N PRO A 6 -20.73 3.96 36.61
CA PRO A 6 -20.27 3.71 35.26
C PRO A 6 -18.81 4.11 35.11
N ALA A 7 -17.99 3.21 34.56
CA ALA A 7 -16.60 3.48 34.27
C ALA A 7 -16.48 4.57 33.20
N SER A 8 -16.01 5.76 33.59
CA SER A 8 -15.66 6.83 32.67
C SER A 8 -14.37 6.45 31.94
N CYS A 9 -14.48 6.05 30.67
CA CYS A 9 -13.32 5.85 29.81
C CYS A 9 -12.81 7.24 29.37
N LYS A 10 -11.80 7.75 30.06
CA LYS A 10 -11.09 8.97 29.66
C LYS A 10 -10.24 8.65 28.43
N VAL A 11 -10.68 9.09 27.25
CA VAL A 11 -9.83 9.10 26.04
C VAL A 11 -8.74 10.15 26.25
N ALA A 12 -7.51 9.72 26.49
CA ALA A 12 -6.37 10.61 26.53
C ALA A 12 -6.12 11.17 25.13
N LEU A 13 -6.46 12.43 24.91
CA LEU A 13 -6.11 13.15 23.68
C LEU A 13 -4.61 13.40 23.66
N ARG A 14 -3.84 12.49 23.05
CA ARG A 14 -2.43 12.74 22.73
C ARG A 14 -2.37 13.89 21.72
N LYS A 15 -1.68 14.98 22.07
CA LYS A 15 -1.39 16.07 21.14
C LYS A 15 -0.30 15.63 20.16
N PHE A 16 -0.69 15.22 18.96
CA PHE A 16 0.25 14.97 17.88
C PHE A 16 0.81 16.31 17.38
N LYS A 17 2.12 16.36 17.14
CA LYS A 17 2.79 17.52 16.52
C LYS A 17 3.32 17.10 15.15
N TRP A 18 3.08 17.93 14.15
CA TRP A 18 3.71 17.78 12.85
C TRP A 18 5.21 18.07 12.96
N LYS A 19 6.01 17.27 12.26
CA LYS A 19 7.45 17.46 12.10
C LYS A 19 7.76 17.59 10.61
N ASP A 20 8.49 18.62 10.24
CA ASP A 20 9.05 18.74 8.88
C ASP A 20 10.33 17.89 8.79
N CYS A 21 10.25 16.76 8.08
CA CYS A 21 11.38 15.87 7.83
C CYS A 21 12.22 16.29 6.61
N ARG A 22 11.93 17.45 6.01
CA ARG A 22 12.54 17.93 4.76
C ARG A 22 12.39 16.92 3.62
N TYR A 23 13.21 17.08 2.60
CA TYR A 23 13.33 16.19 1.45
C TYR A 23 14.81 16.09 1.05
N PRO A 24 15.22 15.05 0.30
CA PRO A 24 16.59 14.93 -0.20
C PRO A 24 17.03 16.17 -0.97
N ALA A 25 18.28 16.61 -0.81
CA ALA A 25 18.76 17.88 -1.37
C ALA A 25 18.58 18.00 -2.91
N SER A 26 18.57 16.87 -3.62
CA SER A 26 18.47 16.80 -5.08
C SER A 26 17.04 16.83 -5.64
N THR A 27 16.00 16.54 -4.84
CA THR A 27 14.63 16.41 -5.36
C THR A 27 13.54 16.53 -4.30
N LYS A 28 12.35 17.01 -4.70
CA LYS A 28 11.12 16.84 -3.92
C LYS A 28 10.64 15.39 -3.96
N ILE A 29 9.84 15.00 -2.97
CA ILE A 29 9.21 13.68 -2.89
C ILE A 29 8.01 13.60 -3.83
N ALA A 30 7.83 12.44 -4.46
CA ALA A 30 6.67 12.08 -5.26
C ALA A 30 5.70 11.18 -4.49
N SER A 31 6.21 10.11 -3.89
CA SER A 31 5.40 9.10 -3.19
C SER A 31 6.19 8.37 -2.10
N ILE A 32 5.47 7.68 -1.22
CA ILE A 32 6.04 6.75 -0.24
C ILE A 32 6.04 5.34 -0.87
N ALA A 33 7.17 4.66 -0.78
CA ALA A 33 7.34 3.29 -1.25
C ALA A 33 7.21 2.25 -0.12
N ASP A 34 7.62 2.60 1.10
CA ASP A 34 7.50 1.77 2.30
C ASP A 34 7.51 2.64 3.56
N GLN A 35 6.61 2.34 4.49
CA GLN A 35 6.51 2.96 5.82
C GLN A 35 6.90 1.95 6.91
N GLU A 36 8.19 1.67 7.02
CA GLU A 36 8.78 0.86 8.10
C GLU A 36 8.36 -0.62 8.11
N LEU A 37 7.79 -1.15 7.02
CA LEU A 37 7.46 -2.58 6.94
C LEU A 37 8.71 -3.44 6.74
N LEU A 38 9.70 -2.94 6.00
CA LEU A 38 10.95 -3.68 5.82
C LEU A 38 11.94 -3.47 6.96
N ARG A 39 12.00 -2.24 7.45
CA ARG A 39 12.98 -1.84 8.46
C ARG A 39 12.38 -0.75 9.33
N GLU A 40 12.35 -1.03 10.62
CA GLU A 40 11.91 -0.07 11.62
C GLU A 40 12.75 1.21 11.54
N ASN A 41 12.12 2.35 11.80
CA ASN A 41 12.72 3.68 11.74
C ASN A 41 13.22 4.14 10.36
N VAL A 42 12.89 3.41 9.29
CA VAL A 42 13.24 3.79 7.92
C VAL A 42 12.00 3.89 7.06
N VAL A 43 11.85 5.04 6.40
CA VAL A 43 10.82 5.27 5.39
C VAL A 43 11.48 5.33 4.02
N PHE A 44 11.01 4.51 3.08
CA PHE A 44 11.46 4.59 1.69
C PHE A 44 10.50 5.45 0.87
N VAL A 45 11.06 6.30 0.02
CA VAL A 45 10.30 7.24 -0.80
C VAL A 45 10.87 7.32 -2.21
N ILE A 46 10.02 7.69 -3.15
CA ILE A 46 10.43 7.94 -4.54
C ILE A 46 10.50 9.45 -4.74
N GLY A 47 11.64 9.94 -5.24
CA GLY A 47 11.80 11.32 -5.65
C GLY A 47 11.08 11.63 -6.96
N ARG A 48 10.76 12.91 -7.22
CA ARG A 48 10.20 13.33 -8.53
C ARG A 48 11.13 13.07 -9.72
N ASN A 49 12.41 12.85 -9.46
CA ASN A 49 13.44 12.41 -10.39
C ASN A 49 13.44 10.88 -10.64
N GLY A 50 12.53 10.12 -10.02
CA GLY A 50 12.40 8.67 -10.18
C GLY A 50 13.50 7.86 -9.49
N ARG A 51 14.25 8.45 -8.55
CA ARG A 51 15.25 7.77 -7.71
C ARG A 51 14.64 7.35 -6.38
N LEU A 52 15.12 6.24 -5.83
CA LEU A 52 14.74 5.76 -4.51
C LEU A 52 15.60 6.38 -3.41
N TYR A 53 14.94 6.87 -2.37
CA TYR A 53 15.57 7.42 -1.17
C TYR A 53 15.05 6.71 0.08
N GLN A 54 15.86 6.74 1.13
CA GLN A 54 15.43 6.40 2.48
C GLN A 54 15.60 7.59 3.42
N TYR A 55 14.65 7.75 4.34
CA TYR A 55 14.76 8.64 5.49
C TYR A 55 14.94 7.80 6.75
N ASN A 56 16.02 8.07 7.49
CA ASN A 56 16.24 7.45 8.80
C ASN A 56 15.64 8.35 9.89
N LYS A 57 14.64 7.85 10.62
CA LYS A 57 13.94 8.59 11.68
C LYS A 57 14.79 8.83 12.93
N VAL A 58 15.86 8.04 13.13
CA VAL A 58 16.79 8.19 14.27
C VAL A 58 17.84 9.26 13.97
N THR A 59 18.46 9.21 12.80
CA THR A 59 19.52 10.17 12.42
C THR A 59 18.99 11.40 11.71
N GLU A 60 17.75 11.36 11.23
CA GLU A 60 17.08 12.44 10.48
C GLU A 60 17.74 12.74 9.14
N LEU A 61 18.45 11.76 8.58
CA LEU A 61 19.19 11.88 7.34
C LEU A 61 18.51 11.17 6.18
N TRP A 62 18.55 11.83 5.03
CA TRP A 62 18.16 11.28 3.73
C TRP A 62 19.35 10.58 3.06
N HIS A 63 19.11 9.41 2.47
CA HIS A 63 20.11 8.70 1.68
C HIS A 63 19.50 8.27 0.35
N GLU A 64 20.25 8.46 -0.74
CA GLU A 64 19.90 7.93 -2.06
C GLU A 64 20.38 6.49 -2.17
N HIS A 65 19.58 5.62 -2.79
CA HIS A 65 19.99 4.27 -3.13
C HIS A 65 20.61 4.22 -4.52
N TYR A 66 21.69 3.45 -4.65
CA TYR A 66 22.28 3.18 -5.96
C TYR A 66 21.25 2.51 -6.87
N GLN A 67 20.98 3.15 -8.00
CA GLN A 67 19.98 2.75 -8.99
C GLN A 67 20.59 3.00 -10.37
N SER A 68 20.48 2.03 -11.28
CA SER A 68 20.97 2.19 -12.66
C SER A 68 20.40 3.44 -13.30
N GLN A 69 21.17 4.10 -14.18
CA GLN A 69 20.69 5.31 -14.86
C GLN A 69 19.48 5.04 -15.75
N HIS A 70 19.35 3.82 -16.28
CA HIS A 70 18.26 3.38 -17.15
C HIS A 70 16.97 3.05 -16.39
N LEU A 71 17.10 2.68 -15.11
CA LEU A 71 15.95 2.39 -14.28
C LEU A 71 15.46 3.72 -13.69
N ILE A 72 14.27 4.16 -14.10
CA ILE A 72 13.58 5.33 -13.55
C ILE A 72 12.27 4.84 -12.95
N LEU A 73 12.01 5.16 -11.69
CA LEU A 73 10.76 4.79 -11.02
C LEU A 73 9.65 5.75 -11.39
N SER A 74 8.43 5.21 -11.47
CA SER A 74 7.23 6.02 -11.59
C SER A 74 6.98 6.79 -10.29
N ARG A 75 6.06 7.76 -10.34
CA ARG A 75 5.67 8.55 -9.17
C ARG A 75 4.59 7.88 -8.31
N SER A 76 4.21 6.64 -8.63
CA SER A 76 3.23 5.91 -7.84
C SER A 76 3.82 5.48 -6.50
N PRO A 77 3.01 5.29 -5.46
CA PRO A 77 3.39 4.51 -4.29
C PRO A 77 3.89 3.11 -4.64
N GLY A 78 4.68 2.54 -3.73
CA GLY A 78 5.10 1.14 -3.77
C GLY A 78 4.40 0.28 -2.72
N THR A 79 4.68 -1.01 -2.76
CA THR A 79 4.22 -2.00 -1.78
C THR A 79 5.43 -2.72 -1.20
N ALA A 80 5.56 -2.69 0.11
CA ALA A 80 6.51 -3.54 0.82
C ALA A 80 5.92 -4.94 1.06
N MET A 81 6.78 -5.95 1.03
CA MET A 81 6.46 -7.33 1.29
C MET A 81 7.49 -7.91 2.26
N ARG A 82 7.00 -8.62 3.27
CA ARG A 82 7.82 -9.41 4.18
C ARG A 82 7.11 -10.73 4.45
N LEU A 83 7.79 -11.86 4.19
CA LEU A 83 7.20 -13.19 4.35
C LEU A 83 6.82 -13.50 5.81
N SER A 84 7.52 -12.92 6.77
CA SER A 84 7.17 -12.97 8.19
C SER A 84 7.72 -11.77 8.95
N SER A 85 7.18 -11.50 10.14
CA SER A 85 7.70 -10.47 11.07
C SER A 85 9.06 -10.84 11.68
N LEU A 86 9.56 -12.05 11.47
CA LEU A 86 10.90 -12.49 11.90
C LEU A 86 11.92 -12.56 10.74
N SER A 87 11.44 -12.60 9.49
CA SER A 87 12.30 -12.73 8.31
C SER A 87 13.23 -11.55 8.14
N LEU A 88 14.53 -11.78 8.10
CA LEU A 88 15.49 -10.74 7.71
C LEU A 88 15.50 -10.46 6.20
N GLN A 89 14.61 -11.09 5.42
CA GLN A 89 14.42 -10.83 3.99
C GLN A 89 13.15 -10.02 3.76
N GLY A 90 13.17 -9.17 2.75
CA GLY A 90 11.98 -8.50 2.29
C GLY A 90 12.19 -7.63 1.07
N SER A 91 11.08 -7.27 0.43
CA SER A 91 11.07 -6.63 -0.88
C SER A 91 10.21 -5.36 -0.86
N ARG A 92 10.55 -4.38 -1.70
CA ARG A 92 9.58 -3.37 -2.16
C ARG A 92 9.32 -3.56 -3.62
N PHE A 93 8.06 -3.49 -3.99
CA PHE A 93 7.58 -3.50 -5.35
C PHE A 93 7.12 -2.09 -5.73
N MET A 94 7.61 -1.61 -6.86
CA MET A 94 7.33 -0.28 -7.40
C MET A 94 7.15 -0.40 -8.90
N LEU A 95 6.52 0.58 -9.53
CA LEU A 95 6.50 0.65 -10.99
C LEU A 95 7.67 1.48 -11.50
N SER A 96 8.28 1.04 -12.60
CA SER A 96 9.14 1.89 -13.41
C SER A 96 8.32 2.90 -14.22
N ALA A 97 8.97 3.97 -14.70
CA ALA A 97 8.33 5.02 -15.46
C ALA A 97 7.81 4.56 -16.83
N ASP A 98 8.35 3.47 -17.36
CA ASP A 98 7.86 2.77 -18.56
C ASP A 98 6.73 1.77 -18.25
N GLY A 99 6.33 1.64 -16.98
CA GLY A 99 5.21 0.82 -16.54
C GLY A 99 5.52 -0.65 -16.29
N GLY A 100 6.79 -1.04 -16.19
CA GLY A 100 7.19 -2.35 -15.68
C GLY A 100 7.11 -2.47 -14.16
N LEU A 101 7.02 -3.70 -13.65
CA LEU A 101 7.17 -3.97 -12.22
C LEU A 101 8.65 -4.12 -11.86
N VAL A 102 9.06 -3.44 -10.79
CA VAL A 102 10.42 -3.43 -10.28
C VAL A 102 10.41 -3.81 -8.81
N GLU A 103 11.36 -4.64 -8.40
CA GLU A 103 11.57 -5.04 -7.03
C GLU A 103 12.93 -4.56 -6.53
N TYR A 104 12.94 -3.96 -5.35
CA TYR A 104 14.16 -3.70 -4.58
C TYR A 104 14.18 -4.62 -3.37
N ASN A 105 14.95 -5.71 -3.47
CA ASN A 105 14.95 -6.86 -2.56
C ASN A 105 16.15 -6.80 -1.59
N TRP A 106 15.91 -7.11 -0.32
CA TRP A 106 16.94 -7.37 0.68
C TRP A 106 17.06 -8.87 0.94
N ASN A 107 18.29 -9.38 0.83
CA ASN A 107 18.62 -10.71 1.31
C ASN A 107 19.93 -10.64 2.15
N PRO A 108 20.01 -11.29 3.33
CA PRO A 108 21.22 -11.27 4.16
C PRO A 108 22.49 -11.76 3.46
N SER A 109 22.37 -12.71 2.53
CA SER A 109 23.50 -13.28 1.79
C SER A 109 23.98 -12.38 0.65
N ASN A 110 23.06 -11.66 -0.01
CA ASN A 110 23.34 -10.93 -1.25
C ASN A 110 23.20 -9.41 -1.12
N GLY A 111 22.78 -8.92 0.05
CA GLY A 111 22.46 -7.53 0.28
C GLY A 111 21.27 -7.03 -0.54
N TRP A 112 21.34 -5.75 -0.92
CA TRP A 112 20.31 -5.07 -1.71
C TRP A 112 20.45 -5.37 -3.19
N ASN A 113 19.36 -5.77 -3.84
CA ASN A 113 19.33 -6.12 -5.26
C ASN A 113 18.11 -5.53 -5.96
N TRP A 114 18.32 -5.02 -7.17
CA TRP A 114 17.25 -4.58 -8.08
C TRP A 114 16.87 -5.73 -9.02
N ILE A 115 15.58 -5.99 -9.16
CA ILE A 115 15.02 -7.04 -10.01
C ILE A 115 13.92 -6.41 -10.87
N GLU A 116 14.02 -6.56 -12.18
CA GLU A 116 12.99 -6.10 -13.13
C GLU A 116 12.08 -7.29 -13.50
N HIS A 117 10.83 -7.25 -13.02
CA HIS A 117 9.80 -8.26 -13.30
C HIS A 117 9.09 -8.03 -14.64
N ARG A 118 9.31 -6.87 -15.25
CA ARG A 118 8.67 -6.41 -16.50
C ARG A 118 7.16 -6.36 -16.34
N THR A 119 6.44 -6.49 -17.45
CA THR A 119 4.99 -6.46 -17.55
C THR A 119 4.45 -7.88 -17.75
N PRO A 120 3.16 -8.14 -17.47
CA PRO A 120 2.55 -9.45 -17.71
C PRO A 120 2.50 -9.83 -19.20
N ASP A 121 2.43 -8.85 -20.08
CA ASP A 121 2.42 -8.99 -21.54
C ASP A 121 3.16 -7.80 -22.18
N PRO A 122 3.86 -7.97 -23.32
CA PRO A 122 4.57 -6.87 -24.00
C PRO A 122 3.69 -5.68 -24.42
N SER A 123 2.38 -5.89 -24.62
CA SER A 123 1.43 -4.85 -25.03
C SER A 123 0.77 -4.11 -23.85
N VAL A 124 1.05 -4.53 -22.62
CA VAL A 124 0.42 -3.99 -21.40
C VAL A 124 1.49 -3.29 -20.57
N ILE A 125 1.20 -2.05 -20.15
CA ILE A 125 1.95 -1.39 -19.07
C ILE A 125 1.14 -1.47 -17.79
N LEU A 126 1.81 -1.53 -16.65
CA LEU A 126 1.15 -1.48 -15.35
C LEU A 126 0.84 -0.03 -14.99
N VAL A 127 -0.32 0.18 -14.38
CA VAL A 127 -0.83 1.50 -14.01
C VAL A 127 -1.25 1.52 -12.55
N GLY A 128 -1.00 2.65 -11.90
CA GLY A 128 -1.33 2.86 -10.49
C GLY A 128 -0.33 2.22 -9.52
N SER A 129 -0.68 2.19 -8.23
CA SER A 129 0.14 1.56 -7.21
C SER A 129 -0.05 0.03 -7.25
N PRO A 130 1.01 -0.77 -7.02
CA PRO A 130 0.83 -2.17 -6.70
C PRO A 130 -0.14 -2.33 -5.52
N GLY A 131 -0.99 -3.34 -5.58
CA GLY A 131 -1.86 -3.69 -4.46
C GLY A 131 -1.04 -4.10 -3.23
N PRO A 132 -1.67 -4.14 -2.04
CA PRO A 132 -1.04 -4.69 -0.85
C PRO A 132 -0.61 -6.13 -1.09
N CYS A 133 0.53 -6.52 -0.51
CA CYS A 133 0.95 -7.91 -0.53
C CYS A 133 0.19 -8.68 0.56
N PHE A 134 -0.60 -9.66 0.15
CA PHE A 134 -1.23 -10.62 1.06
C PHE A 134 -0.32 -11.84 1.23
N THR A 135 -0.72 -12.74 2.13
CA THR A 135 -0.02 -13.99 2.44
C THR A 135 0.40 -14.73 1.16
N GLY A 136 1.69 -15.11 1.08
CA GLY A 136 2.19 -15.94 -0.04
C GLY A 136 2.84 -15.21 -1.21
N ALA A 137 3.48 -14.04 -1.02
CA ALA A 137 4.18 -13.32 -2.10
C ALA A 137 3.31 -13.07 -3.36
N HIS A 138 2.07 -12.65 -3.10
CA HIS A 138 1.06 -12.34 -4.12
C HIS A 138 0.86 -10.82 -4.21
N LEU A 139 0.94 -10.29 -5.44
CA LEU A 139 0.72 -8.89 -5.74
C LEU A 139 -0.31 -8.75 -6.85
N PHE A 140 -1.32 -7.94 -6.60
CA PHE A 140 -2.30 -7.56 -7.62
C PHE A 140 -1.91 -6.22 -8.23
N LEU A 141 -1.94 -6.15 -9.56
CA LEU A 141 -1.60 -4.96 -10.32
C LEU A 141 -2.65 -4.73 -11.42
N ILE A 142 -2.83 -3.49 -11.83
CA ILE A 142 -3.76 -3.12 -12.90
C ILE A 142 -2.95 -2.84 -14.16
N GLY A 143 -3.34 -3.45 -15.28
CA GLY A 143 -2.79 -3.16 -16.60
C GLY A 143 -3.48 -1.98 -17.27
N SER A 144 -2.81 -1.37 -18.24
CA SER A 144 -3.37 -0.31 -19.09
C SER A 144 -4.57 -0.75 -19.92
N ASP A 145 -4.77 -2.05 -20.08
CA ASP A 145 -5.93 -2.67 -20.71
C ASP A 145 -7.12 -2.83 -19.75
N GLY A 146 -7.01 -2.34 -18.52
CA GLY A 146 -8.05 -2.39 -17.49
C GLY A 146 -8.15 -3.74 -16.77
N LYS A 147 -7.32 -4.73 -17.09
CA LYS A 147 -7.32 -6.02 -16.41
C LYS A 147 -6.50 -5.98 -15.13
N VAL A 148 -6.89 -6.82 -14.18
CA VAL A 148 -6.12 -7.14 -12.98
C VAL A 148 -5.19 -8.30 -13.33
N TYR A 149 -3.93 -8.18 -12.90
CA TYR A 149 -2.90 -9.19 -13.02
C TYR A 149 -2.38 -9.57 -11.66
N LEU A 150 -2.14 -10.86 -11.46
CA LEU A 150 -1.48 -11.43 -10.30
C LEU A 150 -0.01 -11.71 -10.64
N ARG A 151 0.89 -11.12 -9.87
CA ARG A 151 2.30 -11.50 -9.79
C ARG A 151 2.48 -12.35 -8.54
N PHE A 152 2.89 -13.61 -8.72
CA PHE A 152 2.99 -14.56 -7.62
C PHE A 152 4.28 -15.38 -7.69
N LEU A 153 4.78 -15.79 -6.54
CA LEU A 153 5.92 -16.69 -6.42
C LEU A 153 5.41 -18.13 -6.33
N ASP A 154 5.81 -18.97 -7.29
CA ASP A 154 5.41 -20.36 -7.37
C ASP A 154 6.65 -21.24 -7.58
N ASP A 155 6.89 -22.15 -6.64
CA ASP A 155 8.08 -23.01 -6.58
C ASP A 155 9.40 -22.24 -6.78
N GLY A 156 9.53 -21.09 -6.10
CA GLY A 156 10.70 -20.22 -6.17
C GLY A 156 10.84 -19.40 -7.46
N ALA A 157 9.92 -19.55 -8.42
CA ALA A 157 9.89 -18.79 -9.66
C ALA A 157 8.71 -17.82 -9.69
N TRP A 158 8.99 -16.58 -10.07
CA TRP A 158 7.93 -15.59 -10.19
C TRP A 158 7.14 -15.77 -11.49
N LYS A 159 5.80 -15.87 -11.39
CA LYS A 159 4.87 -16.05 -12.52
C LYS A 159 3.83 -14.94 -12.62
N TRP A 160 3.31 -14.71 -13.83
CA TRP A 160 2.23 -13.77 -14.10
C TRP A 160 0.95 -14.55 -14.41
N ARG A 161 -0.19 -14.04 -13.95
CA ARG A 161 -1.52 -14.56 -14.29
C ARG A 161 -2.47 -13.38 -14.54
N SER A 162 -3.22 -13.44 -15.64
CA SER A 162 -4.31 -12.49 -15.88
C SER A 162 -5.53 -12.91 -15.10
N CYS A 163 -6.07 -12.01 -14.27
CA CYS A 163 -7.32 -12.20 -13.55
C CYS A 163 -8.53 -11.61 -14.29
N GLY A 164 -8.30 -10.91 -15.41
CA GLY A 164 -9.36 -10.23 -16.15
C GLY A 164 -9.84 -8.96 -15.45
N PHE A 165 -11.05 -8.52 -15.73
CA PHE A 165 -11.70 -7.37 -15.11
C PHE A 165 -12.83 -7.84 -14.19
N PRO A 166 -13.26 -7.03 -13.20
CA PRO A 166 -14.40 -7.40 -12.36
C PRO A 166 -15.64 -7.69 -13.22
N TYR A 167 -16.24 -8.87 -13.00
CA TYR A 167 -17.44 -9.29 -13.71
C TYR A 167 -18.61 -8.36 -13.34
N MET A 168 -19.19 -7.71 -14.34
CA MET A 168 -20.41 -6.93 -14.18
C MET A 168 -21.59 -7.85 -14.45
N GLU A 169 -22.47 -8.07 -13.47
CA GLU A 169 -23.61 -9.00 -13.55
C GLU A 169 -24.65 -8.71 -14.65
N ASN A 170 -24.49 -7.63 -15.41
CA ASN A 170 -25.55 -7.07 -16.25
C ASN A 170 -25.40 -7.25 -17.76
N GLU A 171 -24.47 -8.08 -18.25
CA GLU A 171 -24.45 -8.42 -19.68
C GLU A 171 -24.42 -9.93 -19.88
N LYS A 172 -25.55 -10.47 -20.36
CA LYS A 172 -25.64 -11.84 -20.90
C LYS A 172 -24.79 -11.92 -22.16
N HIS A 173 -23.47 -12.06 -22.01
CA HIS A 173 -22.59 -12.30 -23.14
C HIS A 173 -22.65 -13.77 -23.54
N VAL A 174 -22.87 -13.96 -24.84
CA VAL A 174 -22.74 -15.21 -25.56
C VAL A 174 -21.36 -15.78 -25.25
N PHE A 175 -21.31 -16.97 -24.67
CA PHE A 175 -20.08 -17.72 -24.45
C PHE A 175 -19.41 -17.99 -25.80
N ASP A 176 -18.38 -17.21 -26.14
CA ASP A 176 -17.40 -17.65 -27.13
C ASP A 176 -16.48 -18.66 -26.46
N ASN A 177 -16.61 -19.92 -26.87
CA ASN A 177 -16.02 -21.11 -26.25
C ASN A 177 -14.48 -21.20 -26.39
N HIS A 178 -13.75 -20.11 -26.59
CA HIS A 178 -12.30 -20.15 -26.86
C HIS A 178 -11.41 -19.80 -25.65
N ASP A 179 -11.91 -19.24 -24.55
CA ASP A 179 -11.02 -18.78 -23.46
C ASP A 179 -11.51 -19.27 -22.08
N ARG A 180 -11.60 -20.59 -21.89
CA ARG A 180 -11.55 -21.17 -20.54
C ARG A 180 -10.14 -21.04 -19.97
N LYS A 181 -9.73 -19.82 -19.61
CA LYS A 181 -8.57 -19.59 -18.75
C LYS A 181 -9.04 -19.52 -17.31
N GLU A 182 -8.37 -20.27 -16.44
CA GLU A 182 -8.61 -20.34 -15.00
C GLU A 182 -8.76 -18.95 -14.38
N THR A 183 -9.94 -18.67 -13.84
CA THR A 183 -10.25 -17.38 -13.21
C THR A 183 -9.59 -17.31 -11.83
N CYS A 184 -8.85 -16.23 -11.55
CA CYS A 184 -8.14 -16.03 -10.29
C CYS A 184 -8.99 -16.23 -9.01
N THR A 185 -10.30 -16.02 -9.09
CA THR A 185 -11.21 -16.05 -7.93
C THR A 185 -11.23 -17.40 -7.22
N SER A 186 -11.16 -18.52 -7.94
CA SER A 186 -11.25 -19.85 -7.33
C SER A 186 -9.99 -20.20 -6.54
N ASP A 187 -8.82 -20.00 -7.15
CA ASP A 187 -7.54 -20.41 -6.56
C ASP A 187 -7.13 -19.54 -5.37
N ILE A 188 -7.41 -18.24 -5.43
CA ILE A 188 -7.09 -17.31 -4.34
C ILE A 188 -7.96 -17.59 -3.11
N LEU A 189 -9.26 -17.85 -3.30
CA LEU A 189 -10.14 -18.20 -2.20
C LEU A 189 -9.67 -19.48 -1.53
N GLN A 190 -9.26 -20.48 -2.30
CA GLN A 190 -8.71 -21.73 -1.77
C GLN A 190 -7.45 -21.47 -0.92
N ILE A 191 -6.49 -20.68 -1.42
CA ILE A 191 -5.26 -20.34 -0.68
C ILE A 191 -5.56 -19.52 0.59
N ILE A 192 -6.47 -18.56 0.52
CA ILE A 192 -6.88 -17.75 1.68
C ILE A 192 -7.52 -18.65 2.74
N LEU A 193 -8.41 -19.56 2.33
CA LEU A 193 -9.11 -20.47 3.24
C LEU A 193 -8.13 -21.44 3.92
N GLU A 194 -7.22 -22.05 3.15
CA GLU A 194 -6.17 -22.94 3.69
C GLU A 194 -5.30 -22.20 4.71
N LYS A 195 -4.93 -20.95 4.43
CA LYS A 195 -4.11 -20.13 5.34
C LYS A 195 -4.84 -19.71 6.60
N ILE A 196 -6.14 -19.39 6.51
CA ILE A 196 -6.98 -19.12 7.68
C ILE A 196 -7.05 -20.39 8.55
N GLU A 197 -7.21 -21.55 7.95
CA GLU A 197 -7.30 -22.82 8.66
C GLU A 197 -5.97 -23.20 9.35
N GLU A 198 -4.83 -23.03 8.69
CA GLU A 198 -3.50 -23.19 9.31
C GLU A 198 -3.31 -22.25 10.51
N ASN A 199 -3.70 -20.98 10.38
CA ASN A 199 -3.58 -19.99 11.45
C ASN A 199 -4.51 -20.31 12.64
N LEU A 200 -5.72 -20.80 12.38
CA LEU A 200 -6.65 -21.26 13.42
C LEU A 200 -6.10 -22.49 14.16
N GLN A 201 -5.50 -23.44 13.45
CA GLN A 201 -4.86 -24.61 14.06
C GLN A 201 -3.63 -24.25 14.88
N ALA A 202 -2.83 -23.27 14.44
CA ALA A 202 -1.67 -22.77 15.18
C ALA A 202 -2.07 -22.00 16.45
N LEU A 203 -3.16 -21.22 16.40
CA LEU A 203 -3.71 -20.52 17.56
C LEU A 203 -4.25 -21.51 18.61
N ASN A 204 -4.90 -22.59 18.16
CA ASN A 204 -5.46 -23.61 19.04
C ASN A 204 -4.40 -24.45 19.78
N LYS A 205 -3.18 -24.55 19.23
CA LYS A 205 -2.05 -25.23 19.90
C LYS A 205 -1.39 -24.41 21.01
N ASN A 206 -1.73 -23.12 21.14
CA ASN A 206 -1.00 -22.19 22.02
C ASN A 206 -1.90 -21.34 22.92
N CYS A 207 -3.19 -21.68 23.06
CA CYS A 207 -4.09 -20.98 23.96
C CYS A 207 -4.37 -21.78 25.23
N ASP A 208 -3.76 -21.33 26.32
CA ASP A 208 -4.34 -21.44 27.65
C ASP A 208 -5.64 -20.60 27.66
N SER A 209 -6.71 -21.14 28.24
CA SER A 209 -8.08 -20.66 28.02
C SER A 209 -8.35 -19.30 28.70
N LYS A 210 -7.98 -18.20 28.06
CA LYS A 210 -8.50 -16.84 28.32
C LYS A 210 -8.10 -15.90 27.19
N MET A 211 -8.92 -15.79 26.14
CA MET A 211 -8.80 -14.68 25.19
C MET A 211 -10.13 -14.00 24.91
N PHE A 212 -10.01 -12.67 24.93
CA PHE A 212 -11.00 -11.63 24.81
C PHE A 212 -11.30 -11.38 23.32
N PHE A 213 -12.59 -11.27 22.95
CA PHE A 213 -12.99 -10.91 21.58
C PHE A 213 -12.69 -9.44 21.29
N LEU A 214 -11.89 -9.16 20.25
CA LEU A 214 -11.85 -7.84 19.61
C LEU A 214 -12.91 -7.82 18.51
N ARG A 215 -13.96 -7.00 18.70
CA ARG A 215 -15.01 -6.76 17.72
C ARG A 215 -14.63 -5.55 16.86
N SER A 216 -14.44 -5.76 15.56
CA SER A 216 -14.36 -4.69 14.57
C SER A 216 -15.65 -3.87 14.60
N LYS A 217 -15.55 -2.55 14.82
CA LYS A 217 -16.68 -1.64 14.61
C LYS A 217 -16.57 -1.05 13.21
N GLU A 218 -17.45 -1.51 12.33
CA GLU A 218 -17.90 -0.75 11.16
C GLU A 218 -18.59 0.53 11.65
N VAL A 219 -18.21 1.67 11.06
CA VAL A 219 -18.96 2.92 11.20
C VAL A 219 -19.91 3.01 10.01
N MET A 220 -21.14 2.51 10.19
CA MET A 220 -22.28 2.96 9.41
C MET A 220 -22.64 4.37 9.90
N GLY A 221 -22.45 5.37 9.04
CA GLY A 221 -23.05 6.68 9.23
C GLY A 221 -24.43 6.69 8.57
N ASP A 222 -25.47 6.89 9.38
CA ASP A 222 -26.81 7.23 8.87
C ASP A 222 -27.12 8.71 9.17
N PRO A 223 -27.98 9.35 8.36
CA PRO A 223 -28.02 10.79 8.15
C PRO A 223 -29.04 11.51 9.06
N LEU A 224 -28.93 12.84 9.04
CA LEU A 224 -29.90 13.85 9.51
C LEU A 224 -29.84 14.24 10.99
N LEU A 225 -29.13 15.35 11.25
CA LEU A 225 -29.72 16.45 12.02
C LEU A 225 -29.19 17.78 11.47
N GLY A 226 -30.09 18.53 10.83
CA GLY A 226 -29.84 19.87 10.34
C GLY A 226 -29.67 20.87 11.49
N GLY A 227 -28.73 21.79 11.31
CA GLY A 227 -28.50 22.93 12.18
C GLY A 227 -27.72 23.98 11.41
N VAL A 228 -28.44 24.90 10.79
CA VAL A 228 -27.91 26.09 10.08
C VAL A 228 -27.33 27.04 11.11
N ILE A 229 -26.03 27.34 11.02
CA ILE A 229 -25.43 28.58 11.57
C ILE A 229 -24.37 29.05 10.57
N ALA A 230 -24.63 30.19 9.94
CA ALA A 230 -23.69 30.91 9.08
C ALA A 230 -22.63 31.62 9.93
N PRO A 231 -21.39 31.79 9.45
CA PRO A 231 -20.46 32.75 10.03
C PRO A 231 -20.56 34.11 9.32
N ASP A 232 -20.75 35.15 10.13
CA ASP A 232 -20.67 36.56 9.77
C ASP A 232 -19.29 36.92 9.18
N LEU A 233 -19.30 37.66 8.07
CA LEU A 233 -18.16 38.46 7.59
C LEU A 233 -18.01 39.71 8.44
N PRO A 234 -16.78 40.24 8.59
CA PRO A 234 -16.58 41.67 8.62
C PRO A 234 -15.98 42.14 7.29
N ASP A 235 -16.72 43.05 6.66
CA ASP A 235 -16.19 44.11 5.80
C ASP A 235 -15.14 44.92 6.56
N ASP A 236 -14.03 45.25 5.90
CA ASP A 236 -13.52 46.63 5.88
C ASP A 236 -12.32 46.75 4.93
N ASN A 237 -12.58 47.37 3.78
CA ASN A 237 -11.61 48.08 2.95
C ASN A 237 -11.76 49.58 3.29
N PRO A 238 -10.65 50.33 3.44
CA PRO A 238 -10.64 51.58 2.69
C PRO A 238 -9.29 51.93 2.06
N HIS A 239 -9.40 52.33 0.79
CA HIS A 239 -8.73 53.48 0.17
C HIS A 239 -7.20 53.47 0.00
N HIS A 240 -6.78 53.10 -1.22
CA HIS A 240 -5.75 53.86 -1.95
C HIS A 240 -6.22 55.30 -2.20
N PRO A 241 -5.29 56.28 -2.26
CA PRO A 241 -4.88 56.76 -3.58
C PRO A 241 -3.42 57.24 -3.72
N PHE A 242 -3.05 57.44 -4.98
CA PHE A 242 -1.96 58.25 -5.55
C PHE A 242 -0.67 57.57 -6.06
N LEU A 243 -0.76 57.29 -7.36
CA LEU A 243 0.19 57.50 -8.46
C LEU A 243 1.34 58.52 -8.30
N LYS A 244 2.41 58.19 -9.07
CA LYS A 244 3.41 59.00 -9.82
C LYS A 244 4.81 59.11 -9.24
N GLY A 245 5.78 58.68 -10.06
CA GLY A 245 7.22 58.88 -9.93
C GLY A 245 7.99 57.66 -10.39
#